data_AF-A0A498LUK7-F1
#
_entry.id   AF-A0A498LUK7-F1
#
_cell.length_a   1.000
_cell.length_b   1.000
_cell.length_c   1.000
_cell.angle_alpha   90.00
_cell.angle_beta   90.00
_cell.angle_gamma   90.00
#
_symmetry.space_group_name_H-M   'P 1'
#
loop_
_entity.id
_entity.type
_entity.pdbx_description
1 polymer ?
#
loop_
_entity_poly.entity_id
_entity_poly.type
_entity_poly.pdbx_seq_one_letter_code
_entity_poly.pdbx_strand_id
1 'polypeptide(L)'
;MHKKVVFFPGRVQVAFRKGPLGYLLQEPTDQARLIKDNTSLQDKSTPKKQELVRQYALLVVRQRGGDASDRIEVLGEYILQFGKYKGKCFRWLLENDIGYAIYLIKSLQQEEAAGDFMTEGNSKDSLLSFVSYAQRKSSLFLAICAKIQLPQQPCLRTTS
;
A
#
# COMPACT_ATOMS: atom_id res chain seq x y z
N MET A 1 38.68 -1.72 8.00
CA MET A 1 37.65 -2.08 7.01
C MET A 1 36.86 -0.84 6.64
N HIS A 2 37.06 -0.30 5.43
CA HIS A 2 36.31 0.86 4.95
C HIS A 2 34.94 0.39 4.44
N LYS A 3 33.86 0.75 5.13
CA LYS A 3 32.50 0.57 4.62
C LYS A 3 32.33 1.52 3.43
N LYS A 4 32.37 1.00 2.19
CA LYS A 4 31.94 1.75 1.01
C LYS A 4 30.46 2.10 1.23
N VAL A 5 30.18 3.37 1.52
CA VAL A 5 28.82 3.89 1.53
C VAL A 5 28.39 3.96 0.07
N VAL A 6 27.63 2.96 -0.36
CA VAL A 6 27.03 2.96 -1.70
C VAL A 6 25.86 3.96 -1.64
N PHE A 7 26.03 5.10 -2.30
CA PHE A 7 24.98 6.10 -2.45
C PHE A 7 24.07 5.69 -3.61
N PHE A 8 22.77 5.53 -3.32
CA PHE A 8 21.76 5.22 -4.31
C PHE A 8 20.95 6.50 -4.60
N PRO A 9 21.29 7.27 -5.66
CA PRO A 9 20.59 8.52 -5.99
C PRO A 9 19.10 8.30 -6.30
N GLY A 10 18.68 7.06 -6.60
CA GLY A 10 17.32 6.68 -6.95
C GLY A 10 16.44 6.14 -5.82
N ARG A 11 16.80 6.30 -4.53
CA ARG A 11 15.94 5.83 -3.43
C ARG A 11 14.62 6.58 -3.37
N VAL A 12 13.51 5.87 -3.64
CA VAL A 12 12.17 6.47 -3.65
C VAL A 12 11.46 6.29 -2.30
N GLN A 13 10.98 7.39 -1.75
CA GLN A 13 10.10 7.40 -0.57
C GLN A 13 8.63 7.50 -0.98
N VAL A 14 7.74 7.06 -0.10
CA VAL A 14 6.28 7.19 -0.31
C VAL A 14 5.88 8.63 0.00
N ALA A 15 5.26 9.30 -0.97
CA ALA A 15 4.74 10.66 -0.80
C ALA A 15 3.29 10.66 -0.32
N PHE A 16 3.08 10.64 1.00
CA PHE A 16 1.73 10.66 1.57
C PHE A 16 1.02 12.01 1.39
N ARG A 17 -0.23 11.97 0.92
CA ARG A 17 -1.08 13.16 0.81
C ARG A 17 -1.62 13.58 2.17
N LYS A 18 -1.49 14.86 2.49
CA LYS A 18 -1.94 15.47 3.74
C LYS A 18 -2.86 16.66 3.45
N GLY A 19 -3.87 16.86 4.28
CA GLY A 19 -4.75 18.03 4.22
C GLY A 19 -4.12 19.25 4.88
N PRO A 20 -4.83 20.39 4.93
CA PRO A 20 -4.33 21.64 5.51
C PRO A 20 -3.89 21.50 6.99
N LEU A 21 -4.55 20.61 7.73
CA LEU A 21 -4.24 20.32 9.14
C LEU A 21 -3.13 19.27 9.33
N GLY A 22 -2.47 18.83 8.25
CA GLY A 22 -1.40 17.82 8.30
C GLY A 22 -1.87 16.36 8.43
N TYR A 23 -3.18 16.10 8.57
CA TYR A 23 -3.74 14.75 8.57
C TYR A 23 -3.72 14.11 7.18
N LEU A 24 -3.55 12.78 7.14
CA LEU A 24 -3.59 12.00 5.91
C LEU A 24 -4.95 12.12 5.21
N LEU A 25 -4.92 12.42 3.92
CA LEU A 25 -6.11 12.46 3.05
C LEU A 25 -6.46 11.03 2.61
N GLN A 26 -7.60 10.54 3.05
CA GLN A 26 -8.07 9.18 2.72
C GLN A 26 -8.76 9.10 1.36
N GLU A 27 -9.31 10.22 0.87
CA GLU A 27 -10.01 10.27 -0.41
C GLU A 27 -9.07 9.94 -1.57
N PRO A 28 -9.48 9.11 -2.55
CA PRO A 28 -8.65 8.78 -3.71
C PRO A 28 -8.23 10.03 -4.52
N THR A 29 -7.10 9.96 -5.22
CA THR A 29 -6.74 10.95 -6.26
C THR A 29 -7.71 10.87 -7.45
N ASP A 30 -7.71 11.86 -8.34
CA ASP A 30 -8.47 11.79 -9.59
C ASP A 30 -8.08 10.55 -10.42
N GLN A 31 -6.79 10.23 -10.50
CA GLN A 31 -6.32 9.04 -11.20
C GLN A 31 -6.82 7.74 -10.55
N ALA A 32 -6.88 7.69 -9.22
CA ALA A 32 -7.47 6.54 -8.52
C ALA A 32 -9.00 6.48 -8.69
N ARG A 33 -9.70 7.63 -8.67
CA ARG A 33 -11.14 7.71 -8.96
C ARG A 33 -11.47 7.17 -10.34
N LEU A 34 -10.72 7.56 -11.37
CA LEU A 34 -10.94 7.08 -12.73
C LEU A 34 -10.93 5.55 -12.83
N ILE A 35 -9.99 4.88 -12.14
CA ILE A 35 -9.90 3.41 -12.11
C ILE A 35 -11.01 2.80 -11.24
N LYS A 36 -11.34 3.45 -10.12
CA LYS A 36 -12.41 3.02 -9.21
C LYS A 36 -13.77 3.05 -9.90
N ASP A 37 -14.06 4.11 -10.64
CA ASP A 37 -15.38 4.39 -11.22
C ASP A 37 -15.56 3.72 -12.59
N ASN A 38 -14.45 3.38 -13.27
CA ASN A 38 -14.47 2.69 -14.56
C ASN A 38 -13.88 1.28 -14.47
N THR A 39 -14.74 0.28 -14.28
CA THR A 39 -14.37 -1.14 -14.16
C THR A 39 -13.67 -1.71 -15.41
N SER A 40 -13.81 -1.09 -16.58
CA SER A 40 -13.08 -1.53 -17.79
C SER A 40 -11.57 -1.26 -17.71
N LEU A 41 -11.13 -0.34 -16.84
CA LEU A 41 -9.73 -0.04 -16.59
C LEU A 41 -9.07 -0.97 -15.55
N GLN A 42 -9.86 -1.85 -14.92
CA GLN A 42 -9.37 -2.76 -13.89
C GLN A 42 -8.80 -4.03 -14.51
N ASP A 43 -7.60 -4.42 -14.09
CA ASP A 43 -6.98 -5.67 -14.53
C ASP A 43 -7.71 -6.88 -13.93
N LYS A 44 -8.31 -7.70 -14.82
CA LYS A 44 -9.05 -8.94 -14.47
C LYS A 44 -8.26 -10.22 -14.77
N SER A 45 -6.98 -10.10 -15.13
CA SER A 45 -6.11 -11.25 -15.37
C SER A 45 -5.98 -12.13 -14.12
N THR A 46 -5.41 -13.33 -14.27
CA THR A 46 -5.09 -14.17 -13.11
C THR A 46 -3.93 -13.59 -12.29
N PRO A 47 -3.95 -13.70 -10.96
CA PRO A 47 -2.84 -13.28 -10.09
C PRO A 47 -1.53 -14.01 -10.45
N LYS A 48 -0.46 -13.26 -10.64
CA LYS A 48 0.88 -13.81 -10.93
C LYS A 48 1.51 -14.37 -9.66
N LYS A 49 2.39 -15.37 -9.82
CA LYS A 49 3.19 -15.92 -8.72
C LYS A 49 4.08 -14.85 -8.10
N GLN A 50 4.25 -14.89 -6.78
CA GLN A 50 5.03 -13.91 -6.02
C GLN A 50 6.46 -13.75 -6.55
N GLU A 51 7.10 -14.83 -7.00
CA GLU A 51 8.46 -14.79 -7.55
C GLU A 51 8.55 -13.94 -8.82
N LEU A 52 7.56 -14.02 -9.73
CA LEU A 52 7.53 -13.19 -10.93
C LEU A 52 7.33 -11.70 -10.58
N VAL A 53 6.47 -11.42 -9.59
CA VAL A 53 6.26 -10.04 -9.09
C VAL A 53 7.55 -9.48 -8.50
N ARG A 54 8.30 -10.32 -7.75
CA ARG A 54 9.59 -9.95 -7.18
C ARG A 54 10.64 -9.65 -8.25
N GLN A 55 10.74 -10.49 -9.28
CA GLN A 55 11.69 -10.31 -10.38
C GLN A 55 11.42 -9.00 -11.13
N TYR A 56 10.16 -8.70 -11.41
CA TYR A 56 9.75 -7.43 -12.01
C TYR A 56 10.15 -6.25 -11.13
N ALA A 57 9.84 -6.32 -9.84
CA ALA A 57 10.18 -5.27 -8.87
C ALA A 57 11.69 -5.00 -8.82
N LEU A 58 12.51 -6.06 -8.76
CA LEU A 58 13.98 -5.94 -8.78
C LEU A 58 14.49 -5.27 -10.06
N LEU A 59 13.91 -5.61 -11.20
CA LEU A 59 14.26 -5.00 -12.48
C LEU A 59 13.93 -3.51 -12.50
N VAL A 60 12.74 -3.11 -12.04
CA VAL A 60 12.33 -1.70 -11.94
C VAL A 60 13.26 -0.92 -11.00
N VAL A 61 13.58 -1.46 -9.82
CA VAL A 61 14.51 -0.82 -8.88
C VAL A 61 15.88 -0.62 -9.51
N ARG A 62 16.42 -1.62 -10.20
CA ARG A 62 17.72 -1.52 -10.89
C ARG A 62 17.69 -0.48 -12.01
N GLN A 63 16.64 -0.48 -12.83
CA GLN A 63 16.52 0.44 -13.97
C GLN A 63 16.52 1.91 -13.55
N ARG A 64 15.95 2.24 -12.38
CA ARG A 64 15.97 3.61 -11.85
C ARG A 64 17.24 3.99 -11.08
N GLY A 65 18.20 3.07 -10.93
CA GLY A 65 19.40 3.28 -10.09
C GLY A 65 19.14 3.21 -8.57
N GLY A 66 18.10 2.48 -8.16
CA GLY A 66 17.74 2.23 -6.77
C GLY A 66 18.51 1.07 -6.14
N ASP A 67 18.27 0.84 -4.85
CA ASP A 67 18.93 -0.22 -4.07
C ASP A 67 18.13 -1.54 -4.14
N ALA A 68 18.51 -2.44 -5.05
CA ALA A 68 17.86 -3.74 -5.17
C ALA A 68 18.14 -4.69 -3.98
N SER A 69 19.06 -4.33 -3.08
CA SER A 69 19.29 -5.04 -1.82
C SER A 69 18.38 -4.55 -0.69
N ASP A 70 17.84 -3.33 -0.80
CA ASP A 70 16.83 -2.80 0.11
C ASP A 70 15.47 -3.46 -0.17
N ARG A 71 15.11 -4.41 0.70
CA ARG A 71 13.83 -5.11 0.64
C ARG A 71 12.63 -4.17 0.62
N ILE A 72 12.71 -3.03 1.31
CA ILE A 72 11.59 -2.08 1.38
C ILE A 72 11.45 -1.34 0.06
N GLU A 73 12.57 -0.96 -0.53
CA GLU A 73 12.56 -0.33 -1.86
C GLU A 73 11.97 -1.27 -2.91
N VAL A 74 12.38 -2.55 -2.88
CA VAL A 74 11.85 -3.59 -3.77
C VAL A 74 10.35 -3.84 -3.52
N LEU A 75 9.91 -3.94 -2.26
CA LEU A 75 8.49 -4.10 -1.94
C LEU A 75 7.64 -2.93 -2.43
N GLY A 76 8.18 -1.71 -2.48
CA GLY A 76 7.46 -0.57 -3.06
C GLY A 76 7.10 -0.75 -4.53
N GLU A 77 7.87 -1.53 -5.28
CA GLU A 77 7.63 -1.87 -6.69
C GLU A 77 6.81 -3.14 -6.90
N TYR A 78 6.44 -3.86 -5.84
CA TYR A 78 5.58 -5.03 -5.99
C TYR A 78 4.25 -4.58 -6.59
N ILE A 79 3.87 -5.24 -7.68
CA ILE A 79 2.59 -5.00 -8.35
C ILE A 79 1.50 -5.72 -7.59
N LEU A 80 0.43 -5.00 -7.23
CA LEU A 80 -0.78 -5.55 -6.66
C LEU A 80 -1.33 -6.66 -7.57
N GLN A 81 -1.57 -7.83 -6.99
CA GLN A 81 -2.16 -8.97 -7.69
C GLN A 81 -3.66 -9.16 -7.40
N PHE A 82 -4.27 -8.22 -6.69
CA PHE A 82 -5.65 -8.27 -6.21
C PHE A 82 -6.35 -6.91 -6.28
N GLY A 83 -7.68 -6.93 -6.16
CA GLY A 83 -8.51 -5.75 -6.02
C GLY A 83 -8.58 -4.85 -7.26
N LYS A 84 -9.30 -3.73 -7.12
CA LYS A 84 -9.55 -2.76 -8.20
C LYS A 84 -8.29 -2.07 -8.76
N TYR A 85 -7.22 -2.03 -7.98
CA TYR A 85 -5.94 -1.43 -8.38
C TYR A 85 -4.89 -2.47 -8.76
N LYS A 86 -5.31 -3.70 -9.08
CA LYS A 86 -4.43 -4.71 -9.66
C LYS A 86 -3.66 -4.12 -10.85
N GLY A 87 -2.35 -4.40 -10.90
CA GLY A 87 -1.45 -3.81 -11.89
C GLY A 87 -0.74 -2.53 -11.45
N LYS A 88 -1.12 -1.91 -10.33
CA LYS A 88 -0.38 -0.79 -9.72
C LYS A 88 0.62 -1.29 -8.66
N CYS A 89 1.71 -0.56 -8.45
CA CYS A 89 2.67 -0.92 -7.41
C CYS A 89 2.19 -0.53 -6.00
N PHE A 90 2.75 -1.16 -4.97
CA PHE A 90 2.38 -0.89 -3.57
C PHE A 90 2.59 0.58 -3.19
N ARG A 91 3.70 1.20 -3.64
CA ARG A 91 3.91 2.64 -3.42
C ARG A 91 2.78 3.47 -4.03
N TRP A 92 2.41 3.19 -5.28
CA TRP A 92 1.36 3.92 -5.97
C TRP A 92 0.06 3.92 -5.17
N LEU A 93 -0.32 2.78 -4.58
CA LEU A 93 -1.53 2.69 -3.77
C LEU A 93 -1.47 3.59 -2.53
N LEU A 94 -0.35 3.60 -1.80
CA LEU A 94 -0.21 4.44 -0.60
C LEU A 94 -0.26 5.94 -0.92
N GLU A 95 0.20 6.35 -2.10
CA GLU A 95 0.19 7.75 -2.55
C GLU A 95 -1.20 8.17 -3.08
N ASN A 96 -1.92 7.25 -3.73
CA ASN A 96 -3.12 7.56 -4.48
C ASN A 96 -4.44 7.22 -3.78
N ASP A 97 -4.49 6.20 -2.94
CA ASP A 97 -5.70 5.79 -2.22
C ASP A 97 -5.36 5.08 -0.89
N ILE A 98 -4.92 5.88 0.08
CA ILE A 98 -4.61 5.39 1.42
C ILE A 98 -5.86 4.93 2.18
N GLY A 99 -7.05 5.45 1.84
CA GLY A 99 -8.31 4.97 2.39
C GLY A 99 -8.54 3.50 2.07
N TYR A 100 -8.27 3.10 0.82
CA TYR A 100 -8.33 1.70 0.42
C TYR A 100 -7.25 0.84 1.09
N ALA A 101 -6.02 1.37 1.25
CA ALA A 101 -4.97 0.69 2.02
C ALA A 101 -5.40 0.38 3.47
N ILE A 102 -6.01 1.36 4.14
CA ILE A 102 -6.54 1.21 5.51
C ILE A 102 -7.65 0.16 5.55
N TYR A 103 -8.57 0.19 4.58
CA TYR A 103 -9.62 -0.81 4.46
C TYR A 103 -9.06 -2.23 4.35
N LEU A 104 -8.05 -2.44 3.49
CA LEU A 104 -7.42 -3.75 3.30
C LEU A 104 -6.77 -4.29 4.57
N ILE A 105 -6.05 -3.43 5.31
CA ILE A 105 -5.42 -3.80 6.58
C ILE A 105 -6.48 -4.19 7.61
N LYS A 106 -7.58 -3.41 7.70
CA LYS A 106 -8.69 -3.71 8.63
C LYS A 106 -9.40 -5.01 8.29
N SER A 107 -9.70 -5.25 7.01
CA SER A 107 -10.32 -6.49 6.55
C SER A 107 -9.48 -7.70 6.94
N LEU A 108 -8.16 -7.62 6.72
CA LEU A 108 -7.25 -8.71 7.07
C LEU A 108 -7.24 -8.98 8.59
N GLN A 109 -7.19 -7.93 9.41
CA GLN A 109 -7.23 -8.07 10.88
C GLN A 109 -8.55 -8.68 11.37
N GLN A 110 -9.67 -8.37 10.72
CA GLN A 110 -10.98 -8.95 11.04
C GLN A 110 -11.04 -10.43 10.66
N GLU A 111 -10.51 -10.80 9.48
CA GLU A 111 -10.37 -12.19 9.05
C GLU A 111 -9.47 -12.99 10.01
N GLU A 112 -8.34 -12.42 10.44
CA GLU A 112 -7.44 -13.01 11.44
C GLU A 112 -8.14 -13.22 12.78
N ALA A 113 -8.90 -12.22 13.27
CA ALA A 113 -9.63 -12.30 14.53
C ALA A 113 -10.79 -13.31 14.48
N ALA A 114 -11.40 -13.50 13.32
CA ALA A 114 -12.48 -14.47 13.10
C ALA A 114 -11.97 -15.91 12.95
N GLY A 115 -10.66 -16.12 12.84
CA GLY A 115 -10.07 -17.44 12.59
C GLY A 115 -10.29 -17.97 11.17
N ASP A 116 -10.82 -17.15 10.26
CA ASP A 116 -11.07 -17.50 8.85
C ASP A 116 -9.85 -17.21 7.95
N PHE A 117 -8.65 -17.28 8.55
CA PHE A 117 -7.42 -16.94 7.85
C PHE A 117 -6.95 -18.10 6.99
N MET A 118 -7.56 -18.25 5.82
CA MET A 118 -7.06 -19.14 4.77
C MET A 118 -5.77 -18.56 4.18
N THR A 119 -4.70 -19.36 4.20
CA THR A 119 -3.33 -18.95 3.81
C THR A 119 -3.05 -19.14 2.32
N GLU A 120 -4.04 -19.46 1.50
CA GLU A 120 -3.77 -19.98 0.16
C GLU A 120 -4.09 -18.98 -0.96
N GLY A 121 -3.09 -18.76 -1.83
CA GLY A 121 -3.25 -18.11 -3.13
C GLY A 121 -2.42 -16.84 -3.32
N ASN A 122 -1.97 -16.65 -4.56
CA ASN A 122 -1.12 -15.51 -4.97
C ASN A 122 -1.69 -14.12 -4.61
N SER A 123 -3.02 -13.97 -4.60
CA SER A 123 -3.68 -12.73 -4.18
C SER A 123 -3.48 -12.44 -2.68
N LYS A 124 -3.59 -13.48 -1.84
CA LYS A 124 -3.38 -13.38 -0.39
C LYS A 124 -1.91 -13.12 -0.10
N ASP A 125 -0.97 -13.79 -0.78
CA ASP A 125 0.46 -13.52 -0.67
C ASP A 125 0.81 -12.07 -1.02
N SER A 126 0.17 -11.53 -2.06
CA SER A 126 0.31 -10.13 -2.44
C SER A 126 -0.26 -9.19 -1.38
N LEU A 127 -1.41 -9.53 -0.76
CA LEU A 127 -2.01 -8.73 0.31
C LEU A 127 -1.10 -8.71 1.56
N LEU A 128 -0.56 -9.86 1.98
CA LEU A 128 0.35 -9.95 3.12
C LEU A 128 1.66 -9.19 2.87
N SER A 129 2.21 -9.30 1.66
CA SER A 129 3.37 -8.51 1.24
C SER A 129 3.08 -7.01 1.31
N PHE A 130 1.88 -6.58 0.90
CA PHE A 130 1.45 -5.20 0.96
C PHE A 130 1.34 -4.70 2.40
N VAL A 131 0.70 -5.46 3.30
CA VAL A 131 0.56 -5.09 4.72
C VAL A 131 1.94 -4.96 5.37
N SER A 132 2.84 -5.92 5.12
CA SER A 132 4.21 -5.87 5.62
C SER A 132 4.97 -4.63 5.14
N TYR A 133 4.78 -4.23 3.87
CA TYR A 133 5.35 -3.00 3.33
C TYR A 133 4.78 -1.74 3.98
N ALA A 134 3.45 -1.64 4.08
CA ALA A 134 2.75 -0.50 4.65
C ALA A 134 3.10 -0.27 6.13
N GLN A 135 3.25 -1.35 6.90
CA GLN A 135 3.66 -1.29 8.32
C GLN A 135 5.08 -0.72 8.50
N ARG A 136 6.00 -0.97 7.56
CA ARG A 136 7.42 -0.56 7.67
C ARG A 136 7.71 0.87 7.19
N LYS A 137 6.83 1.50 6.40
CA LYS A 137 7.04 2.82 5.78
C LYS A 137 6.58 4.04 6.61
N SER A 138 6.59 3.93 7.95
CA SER A 138 6.39 5.03 8.93
C SER A 138 4.94 5.48 9.18
N SER A 139 4.66 5.95 10.42
CA SER A 139 3.49 6.65 11.01
C SER A 139 2.06 6.15 10.73
N LEU A 140 1.83 5.46 9.62
CA LEU A 140 0.58 4.85 9.24
C LEU A 140 0.10 3.87 10.31
N PHE A 141 1.01 3.09 10.91
CA PHE A 141 0.68 2.20 12.01
C PHE A 141 0.18 2.96 13.25
N LEU A 142 0.84 4.06 13.63
CA LEU A 142 0.38 4.91 14.74
C LEU A 142 -0.93 5.64 14.40
N ALA A 143 -1.12 6.11 13.16
CA ALA A 143 -2.37 6.78 12.74
C ALA A 143 -3.53 5.80 12.55
N ILE A 144 -3.27 4.59 12.05
CA ILE A 144 -4.23 3.47 11.96
C ILE A 144 -4.59 3.02 13.38
N CYS A 145 -3.61 2.73 14.24
CA CYS A 145 -3.86 2.37 15.64
C CYS A 145 -4.55 3.50 16.43
N ALA A 146 -4.16 4.77 16.25
CA ALA A 146 -4.77 5.90 16.96
C ALA A 146 -6.19 6.22 16.48
N LYS A 147 -6.50 6.04 15.18
CA LYS A 147 -7.87 6.15 14.66
C LYS A 147 -8.73 4.90 14.88
N ILE A 148 -8.13 3.77 15.29
CA ILE A 148 -8.84 2.57 15.76
C ILE A 148 -9.28 2.74 17.22
N GLN A 149 -8.63 3.61 18.00
CA GLN A 149 -8.94 3.85 19.42
C GLN A 149 -9.84 5.07 19.68
N LEU A 150 -10.13 5.91 18.68
CA LEU A 150 -11.03 7.06 18.86
C LEU A 150 -12.41 6.74 18.29
N PRO A 151 -13.48 6.78 19.10
CA PRO A 151 -14.84 6.75 18.56
C PRO A 151 -14.94 7.95 17.60
N GLN A 152 -15.53 7.73 16.43
CA GLN A 152 -15.96 8.82 15.57
C GLN A 152 -16.70 9.81 16.46
N GLN A 153 -16.17 11.01 16.65
CA GLN A 153 -16.87 12.04 17.41
C GLN A 153 -18.25 12.19 16.75
N PRO A 154 -19.35 12.05 17.51
CA PRO A 154 -20.65 12.34 16.93
C PRO A 154 -20.61 13.80 16.47
N CYS A 155 -20.87 14.01 15.18
CA CYS A 155 -21.07 15.33 14.62
C CYS A 155 -21.95 16.14 15.56
N LEU A 156 -21.41 17.23 16.11
CA LEU A 156 -22.19 18.20 16.86
C LEU A 156 -23.27 18.72 15.90
N ARG A 157 -24.49 18.19 16.03
CA ARG A 157 -25.69 18.79 15.47
C ARG A 157 -25.94 20.04 16.29
N THR A 158 -25.35 21.16 15.86
CA THR A 158 -25.92 22.46 16.16
C THR A 158 -27.17 22.60 15.30
N THR A 159 -28.33 22.35 15.90
CA THR A 159 -29.57 22.95 15.42
C THR A 159 -30.09 23.81 16.55
N SER A 160 -30.12 25.11 16.22
CA SER A 160 -30.66 26.22 17.01
C SER A 160 -32.15 26.05 17.33
#